data_AF-A0A1Y5JSU4-F1
#
_entry.id   AF-A0A1Y5JSU4-F1
#
_cell.length_a   1.000
_cell.length_b   1.000
_cell.length_c   1.000
_cell.angle_alpha   90.00
_cell.angle_beta   90.00
_cell.angle_gamma   90.00
#
_symmetry.space_group_name_H-M   'P 1'
#
loop_
_entity.id
_entity.type
_entity.pdbx_description
1 polymer ?
#
loop_
_entity_poly.entity_id
_entity_poly.type
_entity_poly.pdbx_seq_one_letter_code
_entity_poly.pdbx_strand_id
1 'polypeptide(L)'
;MTEKELIDRLARMGPTDKQTDRMLERILNPAAKPKFALKQSYRIALPTIVILLLSLYWLPALQQKQNKEIPQLMSVPAPFAVEFGLPRGGKSIHAGTLGKFLNYNGSRYTFLEDGAAYDLSGWKVEEQGVLGTLQYDIAADIQNGGTKGYSSRDLATTYMNGGTIYALPGYAPAFRLAVSYEGRYYIAELSGKTDDRVIDAKEFVSLADLSRMTMRIEWLDYQGTTVMQVWDAKKDIRKWSNLIAESIPIEKLTDEQYERLAKARSSDRSFQVRWVLRDGTSIVMYLVPDLSLLTIGNGNYELSKTFLEMYSKEILLTD
;
A
#
# COMPACT_ATOMS: atom_id res chain seq x y z
N MET A 1 -43.65 18.96 -13.54
CA MET A 1 -43.80 20.42 -13.79
C MET A 1 -42.54 20.88 -14.46
N THR A 2 -42.66 21.35 -15.70
CA THR A 2 -41.49 21.70 -16.52
C THR A 2 -41.08 23.15 -16.28
N GLU A 3 -39.81 23.47 -16.47
CA GLU A 3 -39.25 24.81 -16.25
C GLU A 3 -40.00 25.90 -17.04
N LYS A 4 -40.49 25.55 -18.24
CA LYS A 4 -41.36 26.43 -19.04
C LYS A 4 -42.69 26.77 -18.36
N GLU A 5 -43.33 25.83 -17.67
CA GLU A 5 -44.58 26.09 -16.93
C GLU A 5 -44.34 26.98 -15.71
N LEU A 6 -43.17 26.90 -15.09
CA LEU A 6 -42.80 27.72 -13.94
C LEU A 6 -42.56 29.17 -14.35
N ILE A 7 -41.87 29.38 -15.47
CA ILE A 7 -41.61 30.70 -16.05
C ILE A 7 -42.91 31.36 -16.52
N ASP A 8 -43.80 30.61 -17.19
CA ASP A 8 -45.08 31.16 -17.68
C ASP A 8 -46.03 31.53 -16.52
N ARG A 9 -45.96 30.82 -15.39
CA ARG A 9 -46.69 31.17 -14.16
C ARG A 9 -46.11 32.38 -13.45
N LEU A 10 -44.78 32.52 -13.39
CA LEU A 10 -44.12 33.69 -12.81
C LEU A 10 -44.40 34.96 -13.62
N ALA A 11 -44.47 34.86 -14.95
CA ALA A 11 -44.78 35.99 -15.82
C ALA A 11 -46.22 36.52 -15.67
N ARG A 12 -47.17 35.68 -15.22
CA ARG A 12 -48.58 36.07 -15.01
C ARG A 12 -48.88 36.61 -13.62
N MET A 13 -47.94 36.54 -12.67
CA MET A 13 -48.11 37.17 -11.37
C MET A 13 -47.75 38.65 -11.48
N GLY A 14 -48.77 39.48 -11.71
CA GLY A 14 -48.66 40.93 -11.57
C GLY A 14 -48.23 41.34 -10.15
N PRO A 15 -47.83 42.61 -9.96
CA PRO A 15 -47.40 43.11 -8.65
C PRO A 15 -48.52 42.91 -7.63
N THR A 16 -48.15 42.40 -6.45
CA THR A 16 -49.09 42.28 -5.33
C THR A 16 -49.47 43.67 -4.81
N ASP A 17 -50.66 43.82 -4.22
CA ASP A 17 -51.16 45.13 -3.74
C ASP A 17 -50.16 45.87 -2.85
N LYS A 18 -49.41 45.13 -2.01
CA LYS A 18 -48.32 45.69 -1.18
C LYS A 18 -47.15 46.26 -1.98
N GLN A 19 -46.85 45.71 -3.15
CA GLN A 19 -45.81 46.22 -4.03
C GLN A 19 -46.29 47.46 -4.77
N THR A 20 -47.55 47.49 -5.19
CA THR A 20 -48.18 48.67 -5.79
C THR A 20 -48.24 49.83 -4.80
N ASP A 21 -48.63 49.58 -3.55
CA ASP A 21 -48.64 50.58 -2.48
C ASP A 21 -47.24 51.16 -2.21
N ARG A 22 -46.21 50.30 -2.15
CA ARG A 22 -44.82 50.75 -1.96
C ARG A 22 -44.27 51.53 -3.17
N MET A 23 -44.74 51.20 -4.37
CA MET A 23 -44.38 51.94 -5.58
C MET A 23 -45.06 53.31 -5.60
N LEU A 24 -46.35 53.39 -5.23
CA LEU A 24 -47.10 54.64 -5.09
C LEU A 24 -46.49 55.54 -3.99
N GLU A 25 -46.13 54.97 -2.84
CA GLU A 25 -45.51 55.70 -1.73
C GLU A 25 -44.15 56.30 -2.13
N ARG A 26 -43.37 55.62 -2.99
CA ARG A 26 -42.11 56.15 -3.54
C ARG A 26 -42.28 57.23 -4.60
N ILE A 27 -43.34 57.17 -5.39
CA ILE A 27 -43.64 58.19 -6.40
C ILE A 27 -44.16 59.47 -5.72
N LEU A 28 -44.99 59.32 -4.68
CA LEU A 28 -45.59 60.44 -3.96
C LEU A 28 -44.62 61.12 -2.98
N ASN A 29 -43.59 60.42 -2.48
CA ASN A 29 -42.59 61.00 -1.57
C ASN A 29 -41.14 60.70 -2.01
N PRO A 30 -40.63 61.38 -3.06
CA PRO A 30 -39.29 61.12 -3.61
C PRO A 30 -38.11 61.51 -2.70
N ALA A 31 -38.34 62.13 -1.54
CA ALA A 31 -37.29 62.64 -0.65
C ALA A 31 -36.92 61.72 0.54
N ALA A 32 -37.58 60.58 0.74
CA ALA A 32 -37.31 59.70 1.87
C ALA A 32 -36.26 58.63 1.54
N LYS A 33 -34.98 58.91 1.80
CA LYS A 33 -33.92 57.88 1.80
C LYS A 33 -34.16 56.87 2.94
N PRO A 34 -34.04 55.55 2.70
CA PRO A 34 -34.20 54.56 3.76
C PRO A 34 -33.00 54.62 4.73
N LYS A 35 -33.27 54.92 6.00
CA LYS A 35 -32.28 54.77 7.08
C LYS A 35 -32.09 53.27 7.37
N PHE A 36 -31.05 52.66 6.81
CA PHE A 36 -30.63 51.32 7.20
C PHE A 36 -30.13 51.33 8.65
N ALA A 37 -30.84 50.61 9.52
CA ALA A 37 -30.47 50.42 10.92
C ALA A 37 -29.23 49.51 11.04
N LEU A 38 -28.07 50.14 11.20
CA LEU A 38 -26.74 49.50 11.17
C LEU A 38 -26.30 48.91 12.53
N LYS A 39 -27.21 48.34 13.33
CA LYS A 39 -26.89 47.91 14.72
C LYS A 39 -27.13 46.44 15.07
N GLN A 40 -27.50 45.56 14.14
CA GLN A 40 -27.66 44.12 14.42
C GLN A 40 -26.71 43.17 13.66
N SER A 41 -25.94 43.64 12.69
CA SER A 41 -25.07 42.76 11.87
C SER A 41 -23.73 42.37 12.52
N TYR A 42 -23.22 43.16 13.47
CA TYR A 42 -21.91 42.89 14.10
C TYR A 42 -21.89 41.71 15.08
N ARG A 43 -23.04 41.35 15.68
CA ARG A 43 -23.12 40.22 16.63
C ARG A 43 -23.18 38.85 15.96
N ILE A 44 -23.55 38.77 14.68
CA ILE A 44 -23.62 37.52 13.91
C ILE A 44 -22.40 37.36 13.00
N ALA A 45 -21.79 38.47 12.54
CA ALA A 45 -20.61 38.45 11.68
C ALA A 45 -19.33 37.99 12.42
N LEU A 46 -19.16 38.34 13.70
CA LEU A 46 -17.97 37.94 14.47
C LEU A 46 -17.83 36.43 14.69
N PRO A 47 -18.86 35.68 15.14
CA PRO A 47 -18.72 34.23 15.30
C PRO A 47 -18.59 33.51 13.96
N THR A 48 -19.25 33.98 12.90
CA THR A 48 -19.12 33.37 11.56
C THR A 48 -17.75 33.61 10.96
N ILE A 49 -17.17 34.81 11.07
CA ILE A 49 -15.80 35.09 10.61
C ILE A 49 -14.77 34.32 11.45
N VAL A 50 -14.97 34.16 12.75
CA VAL A 50 -14.07 33.35 13.62
C VAL A 50 -14.18 31.86 13.28
N ILE A 51 -15.36 31.32 12.97
CA ILE A 51 -15.54 29.94 12.50
C ILE A 51 -14.94 29.75 11.10
N LEU A 52 -15.04 30.75 10.22
CA LEU A 52 -14.45 30.71 8.87
C LEU A 52 -12.93 30.80 8.94
N LEU A 53 -12.37 31.62 9.83
CA LEU A 53 -10.93 31.68 10.11
C LEU A 53 -10.42 30.42 10.81
N LEU A 54 -11.18 29.84 11.76
CA LEU A 54 -10.84 28.56 12.39
C LEU A 54 -10.90 27.39 11.38
N SER A 55 -11.89 27.37 10.49
CA SER A 55 -11.96 26.34 9.43
C SER A 55 -10.85 26.51 8.38
N LEU A 56 -10.45 27.74 8.03
CA LEU A 56 -9.25 27.98 7.20
C LEU A 56 -7.95 27.61 7.90
N TYR A 57 -7.88 27.68 9.23
CA TYR A 57 -6.71 27.24 10.00
C TYR A 57 -6.64 25.71 10.14
N TRP A 58 -7.80 25.03 10.12
CA TRP A 58 -7.89 23.56 10.19
C TRP A 58 -7.84 22.86 8.82
N LEU A 59 -8.15 23.56 7.72
CA LEU A 59 -8.04 23.05 6.35
C LEU A 59 -6.61 22.60 5.98
N PRO A 60 -5.52 23.33 6.29
CA PRO A 60 -4.17 22.83 6.04
C PRO A 60 -3.76 21.69 6.97
N ALA A 61 -4.31 21.61 8.19
CA ALA A 61 -4.07 20.48 9.10
C ALA A 61 -4.78 19.19 8.63
N LEU A 62 -5.94 19.31 7.95
CA LEU A 62 -6.63 18.18 7.29
C LEU A 62 -6.04 17.83 5.92
N GLN A 63 -5.45 18.79 5.19
CA GLN A 63 -4.65 18.52 3.99
C GLN A 63 -3.24 17.97 4.31
N GLN A 64 -2.80 18.10 5.57
CA GLN A 64 -1.66 17.39 6.15
C GLN A 64 -1.97 15.93 6.54
N LYS A 65 -3.03 15.30 6.00
CA LYS A 65 -2.91 13.87 5.67
C LYS A 65 -1.87 13.74 4.57
N GLN A 66 -0.62 13.76 5.02
CA GLN A 66 0.61 13.70 4.25
C GLN A 66 0.40 12.88 2.97
N ASN A 67 0.46 13.56 1.81
CA ASN A 67 1.15 12.96 0.68
C ASN A 67 2.59 12.75 1.15
N LYS A 68 2.84 11.70 1.94
CA LYS A 68 4.20 11.26 2.24
C LYS A 68 4.80 10.98 0.88
N GLU A 69 5.80 11.78 0.51
CA GLU A 69 6.51 11.59 -0.75
C GLU A 69 7.00 10.13 -0.80
N ILE A 70 6.76 9.48 -1.94
CA ILE A 70 7.10 8.07 -2.14
C ILE A 70 8.50 8.06 -2.79
N PRO A 71 9.50 7.39 -2.17
CA PRO A 71 10.83 7.29 -2.73
C PRO A 71 10.82 6.67 -4.11
N GLN A 72 11.76 7.07 -4.98
CA GLN A 72 12.05 6.29 -6.18
C GLN A 72 13.17 5.32 -5.83
N LEU A 73 12.85 4.04 -5.78
CA LEU A 73 13.75 2.97 -5.37
C LEU A 73 14.45 2.40 -6.61
N MET A 74 15.45 3.14 -7.10
CA MET A 74 16.32 2.64 -8.15
C MET A 74 17.42 1.79 -7.51
N SER A 75 17.48 0.51 -7.88
CA SER A 75 18.57 -0.36 -7.46
C SER A 75 19.87 0.10 -8.13
N VAL A 76 20.93 0.17 -7.35
CA VAL A 76 22.28 0.41 -7.84
C VAL A 76 22.89 -0.96 -8.08
N PRO A 77 23.36 -1.27 -9.32
CA PRO A 77 24.01 -2.54 -9.59
C PRO A 77 25.19 -2.70 -8.63
N ALA A 78 25.21 -3.80 -7.89
CA ALA A 78 26.30 -4.08 -6.98
C ALA A 78 27.60 -4.18 -7.79
N PRO A 79 28.67 -3.47 -7.41
CA PRO A 79 30.00 -3.89 -7.81
C PRO A 79 30.22 -5.24 -7.12
N PHE A 80 30.13 -6.32 -7.90
CA PHE A 80 30.42 -7.72 -7.55
C PHE A 80 29.54 -8.32 -6.44
N ALA A 81 28.83 -9.41 -6.78
CA ALA A 81 28.22 -10.28 -5.79
C ALA A 81 29.34 -10.81 -4.87
N VAL A 82 29.25 -10.55 -3.58
CA VAL A 82 30.11 -11.21 -2.59
C VAL A 82 29.65 -12.66 -2.53
N GLU A 83 30.31 -13.54 -3.29
CA GLU A 83 30.22 -14.97 -3.06
C GLU A 83 30.76 -15.26 -1.65
N PHE A 84 29.88 -15.72 -0.76
CA PHE A 84 30.30 -16.28 0.52
C PHE A 84 31.11 -17.55 0.24
N GLY A 85 32.44 -17.42 0.26
CA GLY A 85 33.35 -18.56 0.16
C GLY A 85 33.13 -19.54 1.32
N LEU A 86 32.73 -20.76 1.00
CA LEU A 86 32.58 -21.85 1.97
C LEU A 86 33.95 -22.44 2.35
N PRO A 87 34.21 -22.74 3.65
CA PRO A 87 35.24 -23.70 4.01
C PRO A 87 34.81 -25.11 3.56
N ARG A 88 35.70 -25.81 2.86
CA ARG A 88 35.52 -27.20 2.42
C ARG A 88 35.23 -28.14 3.59
N GLY A 89 34.12 -28.88 3.54
CA GLY A 89 33.96 -30.14 4.29
C GLY A 89 32.74 -30.30 5.22
N GLY A 90 31.88 -29.29 5.36
CA GLY A 90 30.63 -29.43 6.14
C GLY A 90 29.46 -29.95 5.30
N LYS A 91 28.63 -30.86 5.85
CA LYS A 91 27.34 -31.25 5.24
C LYS A 91 26.51 -29.98 4.97
N SER A 92 26.25 -29.74 3.70
CA SER A 92 25.65 -28.52 3.17
C SER A 92 24.25 -28.27 3.72
N ILE A 93 24.12 -27.28 4.60
CA ILE A 93 23.02 -26.31 4.49
C ILE A 93 23.70 -25.08 3.87
N HIS A 94 23.54 -24.88 2.55
CA HIS A 94 24.22 -23.78 1.87
C HIS A 94 23.75 -22.45 2.47
N ALA A 95 24.69 -21.61 2.91
CA ALA A 95 24.39 -20.22 3.29
C ALA A 95 23.82 -19.42 2.09
N GLY A 96 24.10 -19.83 0.85
CA GLY A 96 23.46 -19.31 -0.37
C GLY A 96 22.03 -19.80 -0.66
N THR A 97 21.49 -20.73 0.15
CA THR A 97 20.06 -21.14 0.09
C THR A 97 19.18 -20.46 1.14
N LEU A 98 19.77 -19.72 2.08
CA LEU A 98 19.00 -18.95 3.04
C LEU A 98 18.61 -17.64 2.37
N GLY A 99 17.30 -17.39 2.22
CA GLY A 99 16.82 -16.08 1.76
C GLY A 99 17.43 -14.97 2.62
N LYS A 100 17.72 -13.82 1.99
CA LYS A 100 18.18 -12.63 2.71
C LYS A 100 16.97 -12.02 3.41
N PHE A 101 16.91 -12.13 4.73
CA PHE A 101 15.81 -11.59 5.53
C PHE A 101 16.29 -11.08 6.89
N LEU A 102 15.45 -10.26 7.52
CA LEU A 102 15.60 -9.80 8.90
C LEU A 102 14.29 -9.94 9.68
N ASN A 103 14.40 -9.89 10.99
CA ASN A 103 13.27 -9.88 11.91
C ASN A 103 13.16 -8.50 12.58
N TYR A 104 11.96 -7.93 12.59
CA TYR A 104 11.67 -6.68 13.28
C TYR A 104 10.21 -6.66 13.77
N ASN A 105 10.02 -6.32 15.04
CA ASN A 105 8.72 -6.20 15.70
C ASN A 105 7.80 -7.42 15.49
N GLY A 106 8.36 -8.62 15.66
CA GLY A 106 7.63 -9.89 15.50
C GLY A 106 7.27 -10.25 14.05
N SER A 107 7.77 -9.50 13.07
CA SER A 107 7.59 -9.77 11.65
C SER A 107 8.92 -10.08 10.96
N ARG A 108 8.86 -10.87 9.89
CA ARG A 108 9.98 -11.22 9.02
C ARG A 108 9.88 -10.39 7.75
N TYR A 109 11.01 -9.80 7.35
CA TYR A 109 11.14 -8.96 6.17
C TYR A 109 12.21 -9.53 5.25
N THR A 110 11.89 -9.69 3.98
CA THR A 110 12.83 -10.16 2.95
C THR A 110 13.45 -8.97 2.23
N PHE A 111 14.75 -9.00 1.97
CA PHE A 111 15.42 -7.96 1.20
C PHE A 111 15.01 -8.02 -0.27
N LEU A 112 14.65 -6.86 -0.84
CA LEU A 112 14.28 -6.75 -2.25
C LEU A 112 15.48 -7.04 -3.16
N GLU A 113 15.20 -7.54 -4.37
CA GLU A 113 16.19 -7.78 -5.43
C GLU A 113 17.42 -8.56 -4.93
N ASP A 114 17.19 -9.55 -4.07
CA ASP A 114 18.24 -10.34 -3.40
C ASP A 114 19.30 -9.45 -2.71
N GLY A 115 18.87 -8.40 -2.02
CA GLY A 115 19.76 -7.51 -1.26
C GLY A 115 20.53 -6.52 -2.13
N ALA A 116 19.97 -6.10 -3.27
CA ALA A 116 20.53 -4.99 -4.02
C ALA A 116 20.53 -3.70 -3.20
N ALA A 117 21.55 -2.88 -3.40
CA ALA A 117 21.61 -1.55 -2.79
C ALA A 117 20.69 -0.58 -3.55
N TYR A 118 20.19 0.44 -2.86
CA TYR A 118 19.33 1.48 -3.41
C TYR A 118 19.91 2.86 -3.15
N ASP A 119 19.72 3.78 -4.10
CA ASP A 119 20.07 5.18 -3.90
C ASP A 119 18.95 5.91 -3.14
N LEU A 120 19.23 6.25 -1.88
CA LEU A 120 18.34 7.03 -1.02
C LEU A 120 18.95 8.37 -0.60
N SER A 121 20.00 8.85 -1.29
CA SER A 121 20.72 10.08 -0.92
C SER A 121 19.82 11.32 -0.81
N GLY A 122 18.76 11.40 -1.63
CA GLY A 122 17.78 12.49 -1.61
C GLY A 122 16.69 12.39 -0.53
N TRP A 123 16.62 11.29 0.21
CA TRP A 123 15.46 10.93 1.04
C TRP A 123 15.69 11.08 2.55
N LYS A 124 16.89 11.49 2.99
CA LYS A 124 17.23 11.79 4.39
C LYS A 124 16.71 10.70 5.34
N VAL A 125 17.05 9.45 5.02
CA VAL A 125 16.51 8.27 5.71
C VAL A 125 16.88 8.29 7.20
N GLU A 126 18.05 8.82 7.54
CA GLU A 126 18.50 8.94 8.92
C GLU A 126 17.60 9.87 9.76
N GLU A 127 16.95 10.85 9.12
CA GLU A 127 16.03 11.80 9.76
C GLU A 127 14.64 11.18 10.03
N GLN A 128 14.32 10.03 9.42
CA GLN A 128 13.02 9.34 9.61
C GLN A 128 12.92 8.57 10.93
N GLY A 129 14.04 8.45 11.65
CA GLY A 129 14.12 7.77 12.94
C GLY A 129 14.75 6.38 12.82
N VAL A 130 15.68 6.11 13.75
CA VAL A 130 16.30 4.80 13.94
C VAL A 130 15.30 3.87 14.62
N LEU A 131 15.08 2.71 14.04
CA LEU A 131 14.18 1.68 14.55
C LEU A 131 14.92 0.59 15.33
N GLY A 132 16.20 0.38 15.03
CA GLY A 132 17.04 -0.60 15.73
C GLY A 132 18.33 -0.91 14.97
N THR A 133 19.13 -1.81 15.51
CA THR A 133 20.36 -2.31 14.88
C THR A 133 20.29 -3.82 14.84
N LEU A 134 20.63 -4.42 13.70
CA LEU A 134 20.71 -5.87 13.53
C LEU A 134 21.88 -6.40 14.36
N GLN A 135 21.58 -7.27 15.33
CA GLN A 135 22.56 -7.72 16.34
C GLN A 135 22.72 -9.23 16.40
N TYR A 136 21.76 -9.98 15.84
CA TYR A 136 21.77 -11.43 15.89
C TYR A 136 21.94 -12.01 14.50
N ASP A 137 23.06 -12.71 14.29
CA ASP A 137 23.40 -13.34 13.02
C ASP A 137 22.77 -14.74 12.94
N ILE A 138 21.64 -14.84 12.23
CA ILE A 138 20.92 -16.08 11.99
C ILE A 138 21.77 -17.02 11.12
N ALA A 139 22.48 -16.47 10.12
CA ALA A 139 23.28 -17.29 9.23
C ALA A 139 24.43 -17.95 10.00
N ALA A 140 25.12 -17.19 10.86
CA ALA A 140 26.15 -17.73 11.73
C ALA A 140 25.60 -18.71 12.79
N ASP A 141 24.41 -18.46 13.37
CA ASP A 141 23.79 -19.40 14.31
C ASP A 141 23.48 -20.74 13.62
N ILE A 142 22.88 -20.72 12.43
CA ILE A 142 22.58 -21.93 11.64
C ILE A 142 23.88 -22.69 11.31
N GLN A 143 24.93 -22.00 10.89
CA GLN A 143 26.24 -22.62 10.64
C GLN A 143 26.84 -23.27 11.89
N ASN A 144 26.52 -22.76 13.07
CA ASN A 144 26.93 -23.29 14.37
C ASN A 144 25.89 -24.25 14.98
N GLY A 145 25.00 -24.82 14.17
CA GLY A 145 24.03 -25.84 14.59
C GLY A 145 22.72 -25.30 15.18
N GLY A 146 22.44 -24.00 15.06
CA GLY A 146 21.15 -23.38 15.42
C GLY A 146 20.84 -23.38 16.91
N THR A 147 21.86 -23.42 17.76
CA THR A 147 21.71 -23.62 19.21
C THR A 147 21.30 -22.36 19.97
N LYS A 148 21.45 -21.17 19.36
CA LYS A 148 21.15 -19.89 20.02
C LYS A 148 19.73 -19.41 19.79
N GLY A 149 18.98 -20.05 18.89
CA GLY A 149 17.57 -19.75 18.63
C GLY A 149 17.36 -18.37 18.01
N TYR A 150 18.28 -17.91 17.16
CA TYR A 150 18.19 -16.56 16.57
C TYR A 150 17.13 -16.43 15.47
N SER A 151 16.63 -17.54 14.92
CA SER A 151 15.68 -17.56 13.80
C SER A 151 14.38 -16.77 14.02
N SER A 152 13.89 -16.71 15.26
CA SER A 152 12.67 -15.98 15.65
C SER A 152 12.95 -14.72 16.48
N ARG A 153 14.22 -14.44 16.78
CA ARG A 153 14.62 -13.34 17.64
C ARG A 153 14.47 -12.02 16.90
N ASP A 154 14.01 -10.99 17.61
CA ASP A 154 13.90 -9.65 17.06
C ASP A 154 15.28 -9.04 16.78
N LEU A 155 15.40 -8.21 15.74
CA LEU A 155 16.66 -7.64 15.25
C LEU A 155 17.71 -8.70 14.83
N ALA A 156 17.22 -9.89 14.49
CA ALA A 156 18.03 -10.94 13.89
C ALA A 156 17.99 -10.87 12.37
N THR A 157 19.05 -11.31 11.71
CA THR A 157 19.17 -11.25 10.25
C THR A 157 20.01 -12.38 9.69
N THR A 158 19.74 -12.79 8.46
CA THR A 158 20.64 -13.64 7.67
C THR A 158 21.66 -12.84 6.86
N TYR A 159 21.51 -11.51 6.82
CA TYR A 159 22.29 -10.62 5.97
C TYR A 159 22.55 -9.26 6.64
N MET A 160 23.73 -8.67 6.45
CA MET A 160 24.07 -7.33 6.99
C MET A 160 23.97 -7.20 8.52
N ASN A 161 24.47 -8.20 9.24
CA ASN A 161 24.56 -8.11 10.69
C ASN A 161 25.40 -6.87 11.09
N GLY A 162 24.90 -6.08 12.04
CA GLY A 162 25.41 -4.75 12.39
C GLY A 162 24.77 -3.59 11.63
N GLY A 163 23.92 -3.85 10.63
CA GLY A 163 23.17 -2.83 9.89
C GLY A 163 22.16 -2.09 10.77
N THR A 164 21.91 -0.81 10.48
CA THR A 164 20.94 0.01 11.21
C THR A 164 19.62 0.10 10.44
N ILE A 165 18.51 -0.18 11.12
CA ILE A 165 17.15 -0.15 10.56
C ILE A 165 16.57 1.25 10.74
N TYR A 166 15.98 1.78 9.68
CA TYR A 166 15.30 3.07 9.63
C TYR A 166 13.88 2.91 9.07
N ALA A 167 13.00 3.83 9.46
CA ALA A 167 11.75 4.00 8.77
C ALA A 167 12.01 4.51 7.33
N LEU A 168 11.31 3.94 6.35
CA LEU A 168 11.39 4.39 4.96
C LEU A 168 10.33 5.49 4.71
N PRO A 169 10.70 6.66 4.15
CA PRO A 169 9.72 7.67 3.76
C PRO A 169 8.62 7.09 2.86
N GLY A 170 7.39 7.58 2.98
CA GLY A 170 6.27 7.08 2.18
C GLY A 170 5.63 5.78 2.70
N TYR A 171 6.35 4.98 3.48
CA TYR A 171 5.95 3.64 3.92
C TYR A 171 5.65 3.54 5.42
N ALA A 172 4.86 2.52 5.78
CA ALA A 172 4.74 2.10 7.16
C ALA A 172 5.90 1.14 7.50
N PRO A 173 6.58 1.31 8.65
CA PRO A 173 7.63 0.38 9.08
C PRO A 173 7.17 -1.08 9.19
N ALA A 174 5.87 -1.29 9.43
CA ALA A 174 5.25 -2.61 9.46
C ALA A 174 5.19 -3.30 8.08
N PHE A 175 5.48 -2.58 6.99
CA PHE A 175 5.51 -3.13 5.62
C PHE A 175 6.91 -3.05 5.00
N ARG A 176 7.54 -1.87 5.01
CA ARG A 176 8.87 -1.68 4.41
C ARG A 176 9.80 -0.89 5.32
N LEU A 177 11.05 -1.33 5.32
CA LEU A 177 12.13 -0.80 6.12
C LEU A 177 13.33 -0.47 5.23
N ALA A 178 14.10 0.53 5.63
CA ALA A 178 15.42 0.78 5.06
C ALA A 178 16.49 0.27 6.04
N VAL A 179 17.54 -0.37 5.52
CA VAL A 179 18.70 -0.82 6.29
C VAL A 179 19.93 -0.13 5.76
N SER A 180 20.66 0.60 6.61
CA SER A 180 21.98 1.15 6.30
C SER A 180 23.05 0.16 6.74
N TYR A 181 23.94 -0.21 5.81
CA TYR A 181 25.09 -1.06 6.08
C TYR A 181 26.24 -0.67 5.14
N GLU A 182 27.43 -0.49 5.70
CA GLU A 182 28.65 -0.08 4.97
C GLU A 182 28.43 1.14 4.04
N GLY A 183 27.66 2.12 4.50
CA GLY A 183 27.38 3.36 3.77
C GLY A 183 26.40 3.21 2.59
N ARG A 184 25.69 2.09 2.49
CA ARG A 184 24.66 1.82 1.47
C ARG A 184 23.32 1.51 2.11
N TYR A 185 22.25 1.73 1.35
CA TYR A 185 20.89 1.45 1.76
C TYR A 185 20.32 0.23 1.06
N TYR A 186 19.56 -0.56 1.81
CA TYR A 186 18.90 -1.79 1.36
C TYR A 186 17.46 -1.77 1.82
N ILE A 187 16.55 -2.29 1.01
CA ILE A 187 15.11 -2.27 1.32
C ILE A 187 14.67 -3.67 1.73
N ALA A 188 13.97 -3.76 2.85
CA ALA A 188 13.36 -4.99 3.33
C ALA A 188 11.83 -4.85 3.35
N GLU A 189 11.13 -5.86 2.85
CA GLU A 189 9.67 -5.90 2.73
C GLU A 189 9.08 -7.05 3.54
N LEU A 190 7.94 -6.79 4.19
CA LEU A 190 7.19 -7.76 4.98
C LEU A 190 6.91 -9.03 4.16
N SER A 191 7.36 -10.17 4.67
CA SER A 191 7.15 -11.47 4.03
C SER A 191 6.48 -12.49 4.94
N GLY A 192 6.48 -12.30 6.26
CA GLY A 192 5.84 -13.22 7.20
C GLY A 192 5.92 -12.76 8.67
N LYS A 193 5.52 -13.63 9.60
CA LYS A 193 5.75 -13.45 11.05
C LYS A 193 6.94 -14.29 11.51
N THR A 194 7.57 -13.90 12.62
CA THR A 194 8.73 -14.63 13.17
C THR A 194 8.37 -15.94 13.85
N ASP A 195 7.10 -16.11 14.20
CA ASP A 195 6.51 -17.33 14.76
C ASP A 195 5.83 -18.21 13.69
N ASP A 196 6.11 -17.93 12.41
CA ASP A 196 5.60 -18.63 11.23
C ASP A 196 4.07 -18.63 11.09
N ARG A 197 3.34 -17.80 11.85
CA ARG A 197 1.92 -17.54 11.58
C ARG A 197 1.76 -16.80 10.25
N VAL A 198 0.72 -17.19 9.51
CA VAL A 198 0.35 -16.51 8.26
C VAL A 198 -0.27 -15.15 8.59
N ILE A 199 0.17 -14.12 7.87
CA ILE A 199 -0.39 -12.77 7.97
C ILE A 199 -1.76 -12.77 7.33
N ASP A 200 -2.78 -12.16 7.94
CA ASP A 200 -4.09 -12.04 7.30
C ASP A 200 -3.97 -11.26 5.97
N ALA A 201 -4.67 -11.70 4.91
CA ALA A 201 -4.54 -11.08 3.59
C ALA A 201 -4.99 -9.61 3.59
N LYS A 202 -6.03 -9.27 4.36
CA LYS A 202 -6.50 -7.90 4.53
C LYS A 202 -5.50 -7.07 5.34
N GLU A 203 -4.88 -7.64 6.37
CA GLU A 203 -3.76 -7.00 7.07
C GLU A 203 -2.63 -6.66 6.10
N PHE A 204 -2.18 -7.63 5.28
CA PHE A 204 -1.12 -7.40 4.29
C PHE A 204 -1.48 -6.29 3.30
N VAL A 205 -2.66 -6.35 2.68
CA VAL A 205 -3.14 -5.34 1.73
C VAL A 205 -3.19 -3.94 2.37
N SER A 206 -3.59 -3.87 3.64
CA SER A 206 -3.63 -2.62 4.40
C SER A 206 -2.23 -2.08 4.75
N LEU A 207 -1.31 -2.95 5.15
CA LEU A 207 0.08 -2.58 5.49
C LEU A 207 0.84 -2.11 4.26
N ALA A 208 0.67 -2.81 3.13
CA ALA A 208 1.24 -2.44 1.83
C ALA A 208 0.59 -1.19 1.21
N ASP A 209 -0.61 -0.82 1.70
CA ASP A 209 -1.40 0.30 1.20
C ASP A 209 -1.58 0.24 -0.33
N LEU A 210 -1.93 -0.94 -0.84
CA LEU A 210 -1.94 -1.24 -2.29
C LEU A 210 -2.78 -0.24 -3.10
N SER A 211 -3.89 0.24 -2.54
CA SER A 211 -4.77 1.23 -3.18
C SER A 211 -4.07 2.57 -3.43
N ARG A 212 -3.18 3.02 -2.53
CA ARG A 212 -2.40 4.24 -2.71
C ARG A 212 -1.13 3.97 -3.51
N MET A 213 -0.42 2.90 -3.20
CA MET A 213 0.95 2.65 -3.66
C MET A 213 1.04 2.06 -5.07
N THR A 214 -0.01 1.39 -5.54
CA THR A 214 0.01 0.72 -6.85
C THR A 214 -0.25 1.71 -7.99
N MET A 215 0.57 1.63 -9.04
CA MET A 215 0.35 2.31 -10.31
C MET A 215 -0.50 1.45 -11.26
N ARG A 216 -0.16 0.17 -11.37
CA ARG A 216 -0.89 -0.80 -12.19
C ARG A 216 -0.69 -2.22 -11.67
N ILE A 217 -1.60 -3.08 -12.07
CA ILE A 217 -1.55 -4.52 -11.82
C ILE A 217 -1.33 -5.21 -13.16
N GLU A 218 -0.36 -6.11 -13.21
CA GLU A 218 -0.05 -6.93 -14.38
C GLU A 218 -0.41 -8.38 -14.04
N TRP A 219 -1.20 -9.02 -14.90
CA TRP A 219 -1.43 -10.46 -14.89
C TRP A 219 -0.48 -11.10 -15.88
N LEU A 220 0.32 -12.05 -15.40
CA LEU A 220 1.35 -12.69 -16.20
C LEU A 220 1.21 -14.21 -16.15
N ASP A 221 1.84 -14.86 -17.12
CA ASP A 221 2.13 -16.29 -17.04
C ASP A 221 2.92 -16.63 -15.75
N TYR A 222 2.96 -17.92 -15.41
CA TYR A 222 3.64 -18.38 -14.20
C TYR A 222 5.12 -17.97 -14.14
N GLN A 223 5.79 -17.85 -15.29
CA GLN A 223 7.21 -17.48 -15.38
C GLN A 223 7.42 -15.95 -15.22
N GLY A 224 6.36 -15.15 -15.30
CA GLY A 224 6.43 -13.70 -15.26
C GLY A 224 7.03 -13.08 -16.51
N THR A 225 7.04 -13.83 -17.62
CA THR A 225 7.63 -13.45 -18.92
C THR A 225 6.63 -12.78 -19.83
N THR A 226 5.38 -13.24 -19.83
CA THR A 226 4.34 -12.74 -20.73
C THR A 226 3.27 -12.01 -19.94
N VAL A 227 3.04 -10.74 -20.25
CA VAL A 227 1.92 -9.98 -19.69
C VAL A 227 0.67 -10.29 -20.50
N MET A 228 -0.32 -10.90 -19.85
CA MET A 228 -1.60 -11.25 -20.48
C MET A 228 -2.61 -10.11 -20.34
N GLN A 229 -2.60 -9.41 -19.20
CA GLN A 229 -3.54 -8.32 -18.94
C GLN A 229 -2.93 -7.27 -18.01
N VAL A 230 -3.39 -6.03 -18.14
CA VAL A 230 -2.96 -4.90 -17.31
C VAL A 230 -4.18 -4.10 -16.85
N TRP A 231 -4.20 -3.72 -15.57
CA TRP A 231 -5.18 -2.80 -15.00
C TRP A 231 -4.47 -1.63 -14.32
N ASP A 232 -4.70 -0.42 -14.81
CA ASP A 232 -4.10 0.82 -14.29
C ASP A 232 -5.15 1.80 -13.73
N ALA A 233 -6.44 1.56 -13.97
CA ALA A 233 -7.49 2.40 -13.43
C ALA A 233 -7.66 2.17 -11.92
N LYS A 234 -7.78 3.27 -11.16
CA LYS A 234 -7.95 3.24 -9.69
C LYS A 234 -9.10 2.34 -9.21
N LYS A 235 -10.18 2.25 -9.99
CA LYS A 235 -11.33 1.39 -9.67
C LYS A 235 -10.94 -0.11 -9.70
N ASP A 236 -10.09 -0.50 -10.64
CA ASP A 236 -9.69 -1.88 -10.85
C ASP A 236 -8.65 -2.27 -9.80
N ILE A 237 -7.68 -1.39 -9.53
CA ILE A 237 -6.73 -1.56 -8.42
C ILE A 237 -7.46 -1.78 -7.09
N ARG A 238 -8.52 -1.00 -6.82
CA ARG A 238 -9.35 -1.16 -5.62
C ARG A 238 -10.13 -2.48 -5.64
N LYS A 239 -10.74 -2.85 -6.78
CA LYS A 239 -11.44 -4.13 -6.95
C LYS A 239 -10.50 -5.29 -6.61
N TRP A 240 -9.33 -5.34 -7.23
CA TRP A 240 -8.31 -6.36 -6.98
C TRP A 240 -7.83 -6.37 -5.53
N SER A 241 -7.60 -5.19 -4.94
CA SER A 241 -7.14 -5.11 -3.54
C SER A 241 -8.16 -5.73 -2.59
N ASN A 242 -9.46 -5.48 -2.84
CA ASN A 242 -10.54 -6.07 -2.06
C ASN A 242 -10.63 -7.59 -2.26
N LEU A 243 -10.52 -8.07 -3.51
CA LEU A 243 -10.56 -9.50 -3.81
C LEU A 243 -9.44 -10.26 -3.12
N ILE A 244 -8.22 -9.71 -3.12
CA ILE A 244 -7.09 -10.31 -2.39
C ILE A 244 -7.34 -10.28 -0.88
N ALA A 245 -7.84 -9.17 -0.35
CA ALA A 245 -8.14 -9.02 1.07
C ALA A 245 -9.23 -9.99 1.60
N GLU A 246 -10.06 -10.55 0.72
CA GLU A 246 -11.05 -11.57 1.07
C GLU A 246 -10.47 -13.00 1.14
N SER A 247 -9.19 -13.18 0.80
CA SER A 247 -8.55 -14.50 0.82
C SER A 247 -8.29 -14.95 2.25
N ILE A 248 -8.47 -16.25 2.51
CA ILE A 248 -8.41 -16.83 3.85
C ILE A 248 -7.04 -17.46 4.07
N PRO A 249 -6.31 -17.15 5.16
CA PRO A 249 -5.00 -17.74 5.41
C PRO A 249 -5.10 -19.25 5.62
N ILE A 250 -4.16 -19.99 5.00
CA ILE A 250 -3.98 -21.43 5.18
C ILE A 250 -2.73 -21.64 6.03
N GLU A 251 -2.88 -22.07 7.29
CA GLU A 251 -1.74 -22.26 8.21
C GLU A 251 -0.73 -23.29 7.68
N LYS A 252 -1.22 -24.39 7.10
CA LYS A 252 -0.38 -25.44 6.54
C LYS A 252 -1.09 -26.15 5.40
N LEU A 253 -0.43 -26.22 4.25
CA LEU A 253 -0.86 -27.09 3.16
C LEU A 253 -0.58 -28.56 3.52
N THR A 254 -1.45 -29.45 3.09
CA THR A 254 -1.19 -30.90 3.16
C THR A 254 -0.10 -31.29 2.17
N ASP A 255 0.57 -32.41 2.40
CA ASP A 255 1.61 -32.91 1.47
C ASP A 255 1.05 -33.11 0.06
N GLU A 256 -0.20 -33.59 -0.05
CA GLU A 256 -0.89 -33.71 -1.33
C GLU A 256 -1.13 -32.35 -2.00
N GLN A 257 -1.49 -31.31 -1.24
CA GLN A 257 -1.62 -29.96 -1.76
C GLN A 257 -0.27 -29.38 -2.20
N TYR A 258 0.82 -29.67 -1.49
CA TYR A 258 2.17 -29.30 -1.90
C TYR A 258 2.57 -29.97 -3.21
N GLU A 259 2.30 -31.27 -3.37
CA GLU A 259 2.57 -31.98 -4.62
C GLU A 259 1.74 -31.43 -5.78
N ARG A 260 0.45 -31.16 -5.55
CA ARG A 260 -0.43 -30.55 -6.54
C ARG A 260 0.03 -29.14 -6.91
N LEU A 261 0.47 -28.34 -5.95
CA LEU A 261 1.04 -27.02 -6.20
C LEU A 261 2.33 -27.13 -7.03
N ALA A 262 3.24 -28.04 -6.67
CA ALA A 262 4.46 -28.28 -7.44
C ALA A 262 4.17 -28.67 -8.89
N LYS A 263 3.15 -29.52 -9.10
CA LYS A 263 2.68 -29.88 -10.45
C LYS A 263 2.02 -28.70 -11.17
N ALA A 264 1.16 -27.94 -10.50
CA ALA A 264 0.45 -26.81 -11.10
C ALA A 264 1.40 -25.71 -11.57
N ARG A 265 2.54 -25.51 -10.88
CA ARG A 265 3.60 -24.58 -11.30
C ARG A 265 4.24 -24.94 -12.66
N SER A 266 4.09 -26.18 -13.12
CA SER A 266 4.51 -26.61 -14.46
C SER A 266 3.40 -26.55 -15.51
N SER A 267 2.19 -26.17 -15.12
CA SER A 267 1.03 -26.02 -16.01
C SER A 267 0.83 -24.58 -16.47
N ASP A 268 0.13 -24.42 -17.59
CA ASP A 268 -0.32 -23.15 -18.18
C ASP A 268 -1.40 -22.42 -17.37
N ARG A 269 -1.82 -22.97 -16.22
CA ARG A 269 -2.90 -22.43 -15.37
C ARG A 269 -2.43 -21.89 -14.03
N SER A 270 -1.13 -21.64 -13.90
CA SER A 270 -0.56 -20.85 -12.81
C SER A 270 -0.15 -19.48 -13.33
N PHE A 271 -0.34 -18.46 -12.50
CA PHE A 271 -0.15 -17.07 -12.90
C PHE A 271 0.63 -16.28 -11.86
N GLN A 272 1.27 -15.22 -12.32
CA GLN A 272 1.78 -14.17 -11.42
C GLN A 272 0.88 -12.95 -11.52
N VAL A 273 0.61 -12.33 -10.38
CA VAL A 273 0.02 -10.99 -10.32
C VAL A 273 1.06 -10.05 -9.75
N ARG A 274 1.55 -9.17 -10.62
CA ARG A 274 2.57 -8.18 -10.26
C ARG A 274 1.91 -6.83 -10.01
N TRP A 275 2.05 -6.36 -8.79
CA TRP A 275 1.61 -5.03 -8.36
C TRP A 275 2.77 -4.07 -8.56
N VAL A 276 2.74 -3.29 -9.65
CA VAL A 276 3.77 -2.30 -9.94
C VAL A 276 3.52 -1.06 -9.09
N LEU A 277 4.47 -0.73 -8.23
CA LEU A 277 4.33 0.35 -7.25
C LEU A 277 4.87 1.68 -7.79
N ARG A 278 4.42 2.77 -7.17
CA ARG A 278 4.82 4.15 -7.50
C ARG A 278 6.29 4.47 -7.28
N ASP A 279 6.99 3.63 -6.53
CA ASP A 279 8.42 3.78 -6.24
C ASP A 279 9.33 3.06 -7.24
N GLY A 280 8.75 2.40 -8.26
CA GLY A 280 9.50 1.64 -9.25
C GLY A 280 9.76 0.18 -8.89
N THR A 281 9.38 -0.27 -7.69
CA THR A 281 9.43 -1.70 -7.30
C THR A 281 8.12 -2.41 -7.63
N SER A 282 8.08 -3.73 -7.38
CA SER A 282 6.84 -4.50 -7.51
C SER A 282 6.67 -5.53 -6.41
N ILE A 283 5.41 -5.83 -6.07
CA ILE A 283 5.05 -6.98 -5.24
C ILE A 283 4.53 -8.07 -6.17
N VAL A 284 5.10 -9.27 -6.07
CA VAL A 284 4.67 -10.44 -6.86
C VAL A 284 3.88 -11.39 -5.98
N MET A 285 2.67 -11.71 -6.43
CA MET A 285 1.82 -12.72 -5.85
C MET A 285 1.67 -13.87 -6.84
N TYR A 286 1.61 -15.11 -6.33
CA TYR A 286 1.40 -16.29 -7.17
C TYR A 286 -0.03 -16.78 -7.02
N LEU A 287 -0.69 -17.04 -8.14
CA LEU A 287 -2.06 -17.53 -8.19
C LEU A 287 -2.11 -18.89 -8.86
N VAL A 288 -2.84 -19.82 -8.23
CA VAL A 288 -3.20 -21.10 -8.82
C VAL A 288 -4.71 -21.31 -8.65
N PRO A 289 -5.52 -20.72 -9.55
CA PRO A 289 -6.98 -20.72 -9.43
C PRO A 289 -7.60 -22.13 -9.38
N ASP A 290 -7.03 -23.09 -10.12
CA ASP A 290 -7.50 -24.49 -10.14
C ASP A 290 -7.34 -25.19 -8.77
N LEU A 291 -6.46 -24.69 -7.91
CA LEU A 291 -6.28 -25.14 -6.53
C LEU A 291 -6.89 -24.17 -5.51
N SER A 292 -7.61 -23.15 -5.97
CA SER A 292 -8.10 -22.03 -5.15
C SER A 292 -6.99 -21.40 -4.30
N LEU A 293 -5.76 -21.33 -4.80
CA LEU A 293 -4.60 -20.94 -4.00
C LEU A 293 -4.02 -19.59 -4.43
N LEU A 294 -3.64 -18.80 -3.45
CA LEU A 294 -2.85 -17.58 -3.55
C LEU A 294 -1.64 -17.66 -2.61
N THR A 295 -0.48 -17.22 -3.07
CA THR A 295 0.72 -17.04 -2.25
C THR A 295 1.09 -15.56 -2.21
N ILE A 296 1.25 -15.02 -1.00
CA ILE A 296 1.71 -13.65 -0.74
C ILE A 296 2.88 -13.73 0.24
N GLY A 297 4.06 -13.25 -0.16
CA GLY A 297 5.29 -13.42 0.64
C GLY A 297 5.53 -14.90 0.95
N ASN A 298 5.63 -15.23 2.25
CA ASN A 298 5.78 -16.60 2.74
C ASN A 298 4.45 -17.28 3.11
N GLY A 299 3.32 -16.59 2.95
CA GLY A 299 1.99 -17.07 3.32
C GLY A 299 1.25 -17.74 2.17
N ASN A 300 0.40 -18.72 2.50
CA ASN A 300 -0.53 -19.35 1.57
C ASN A 300 -1.97 -19.01 1.98
N TYR A 301 -2.83 -18.84 0.97
CA TYR A 301 -4.19 -18.36 1.14
C TYR A 301 -5.14 -19.11 0.23
N GLU A 302 -6.34 -19.36 0.71
CA GLU A 302 -7.47 -19.83 -0.09
C GLU A 302 -8.14 -18.61 -0.74
N LEU A 303 -8.32 -18.67 -2.06
CA LEU A 303 -9.01 -17.66 -2.84
C LEU A 303 -10.50 -17.61 -2.47
N SER A 304 -11.05 -16.40 -2.36
CA SER A 304 -12.48 -16.22 -2.10
C SER A 304 -13.33 -16.73 -3.28
N LYS A 305 -14.57 -17.15 -3.00
CA LYS A 305 -15.51 -17.53 -4.06
C LYS A 305 -15.73 -16.39 -5.05
N THR A 306 -15.79 -15.15 -4.55
CA THR A 306 -15.89 -13.94 -5.39
C THR A 306 -14.72 -13.83 -6.37
N PHE A 307 -13.51 -14.15 -5.92
CA PHE A 307 -12.33 -14.18 -6.79
C PHE A 307 -12.50 -15.22 -7.90
N LEU A 308 -12.87 -16.45 -7.55
CA LEU A 308 -13.00 -17.56 -8.51
C LEU A 308 -14.12 -17.31 -9.53
N GLU A 309 -15.23 -16.69 -9.11
CA GLU A 309 -16.29 -16.26 -10.01
C GLU A 309 -15.83 -15.16 -10.98
N MET A 310 -15.02 -14.21 -10.50
CA MET A 310 -14.42 -13.19 -11.36
C MET A 310 -13.46 -13.84 -12.37
N TYR A 311 -12.57 -14.72 -11.91
CA TYR A 311 -11.62 -15.44 -12.78
C TYR A 311 -12.33 -16.23 -13.89
N SER A 312 -13.37 -17.00 -13.53
CA SER A 312 -14.11 -17.81 -14.50
C SER A 312 -14.91 -16.99 -15.52
N LYS A 313 -15.39 -15.80 -15.16
CA LYS A 313 -16.23 -14.96 -16.03
C LYS A 313 -15.45 -13.92 -16.83
N GLU A 314 -14.41 -13.33 -16.24
CA GLU A 314 -13.73 -12.16 -16.81
C GLU A 314 -12.37 -12.50 -17.42
N ILE A 315 -11.72 -13.59 -16.98
CA ILE A 315 -10.34 -13.93 -17.38
C ILE A 315 -10.34 -15.14 -18.33
N LEU A 316 -11.10 -16.20 -18.01
CA LEU A 316 -11.17 -17.40 -18.88
C LEU A 316 -12.06 -17.26 -20.11
N LEU A 317 -12.95 -16.25 -20.18
CA LEU A 317 -13.85 -16.04 -21.33
C LEU A 317 -13.28 -15.07 -22.38
N THR A 318 -12.04 -14.61 -22.20
CA THR A 318 -11.32 -13.73 -23.15
C THR A 318 -10.32 -14.47 -24.04
N ASP A 319 -10.15 -15.78 -23.83
CA ASP A 319 -9.44 -16.72 -24.72
C ASP A 319 -10.44 -17.49 -25.61
#